data_AF-A0A963HFH6-F1
#
_entry.id   AF-A0A963HFH6-F1
#
_cell.length_a   1.000
_cell.length_b   1.000
_cell.length_c   1.000
_cell.angle_alpha   90.00
_cell.angle_beta   90.00
_cell.angle_gamma   90.00
#
_symmetry.space_group_name_H-M   'P 1'
#
loop_
_entity.id
_entity.type
_entity.pdbx_description
1 polymer ?
#
loop_
_entity_poly.entity_id
_entity_poly.type
_entity_poly.pdbx_seq_one_letter_code
_entity_poly.pdbx_strand_id
1 'polypeptide(L)'
;MQAAQPGQDRLATARRALDSLLADDRTEARVLHPYARALLEQIRERQQLTLLAERLRRQLDERAHSSAARDQELEALRRQNAELQRKLEAIADIERGLSPPT
;
A
#
# COMPACT_ATOMS: atom_id res chain seq x y z
N MET A 1 -13.04 1.15 15.14
CA MET A 1 -12.65 2.51 15.57
C MET A 1 -11.21 2.72 15.16
N GLN A 2 -10.95 3.51 14.11
CA GLN A 2 -9.59 3.89 13.73
C GLN A 2 -9.08 4.83 14.82
N ALA A 3 -8.10 4.38 15.61
CA ALA A 3 -7.39 5.25 16.53
C ALA A 3 -6.73 6.34 15.68
N ALA A 4 -7.16 7.58 15.85
CA ALA A 4 -6.46 8.73 15.30
C ALA A 4 -4.99 8.57 15.71
N GLN A 5 -4.09 8.60 14.73
CA GLN A 5 -2.68 8.43 15.04
C GLN A 5 -2.29 9.54 16.03
N PRO A 6 -1.52 9.25 17.09
CA PRO A 6 -1.18 10.25 18.12
C PRO A 6 -0.50 11.51 17.55
N GLY A 7 0.04 11.44 16.34
CA GLY A 7 0.52 12.61 15.57
C GLY A 7 -0.60 13.48 14.98
N GLN A 8 -1.70 12.90 14.49
CA GLN A 8 -2.83 13.63 13.90
C GLN A 8 -3.56 14.47 14.95
N ASP A 9 -3.79 13.93 16.15
CA ASP A 9 -4.42 14.65 17.25
C ASP A 9 -3.57 15.84 17.73
N ARG A 10 -2.24 15.65 17.73
CA ARG A 10 -1.28 16.73 18.02
C ARG A 10 -1.31 17.81 16.94
N LEU A 11 -1.37 17.45 15.66
CA LEU A 11 -1.46 18.41 14.56
C LEU A 11 -2.79 19.18 14.58
N ALA A 12 -3.90 18.50 14.88
CA ALA A 12 -5.22 19.14 15.03
C ALA A 12 -5.23 20.14 16.20
N THR A 13 -4.56 19.80 17.30
CA THR A 13 -4.42 20.69 18.46
C THR A 13 -3.51 21.87 18.15
N ALA A 14 -2.37 21.64 17.51
CA ALA A 14 -1.46 22.69 17.07
C ALA A 14 -2.15 23.68 16.12
N ARG A 15 -2.92 23.18 15.14
CA ARG A 15 -3.69 24.03 14.24
C ARG A 15 -4.69 24.91 14.98
N ARG A 16 -5.47 24.36 15.91
CA ARG A 16 -6.40 25.15 16.74
C ARG A 16 -5.70 26.23 17.54
N ALA A 17 -4.52 25.95 18.11
CA ALA A 17 -3.73 26.93 18.84
C ALA A 17 -3.22 28.07 17.93
N LEU A 18 -2.77 27.74 16.72
CA LEU A 18 -2.33 28.72 15.73
C LEU A 18 -3.49 29.57 15.21
N ASP A 19 -4.65 28.97 14.95
CA ASP A 19 -5.87 29.69 14.56
C ASP A 19 -6.30 30.67 15.69
N SER A 20 -6.22 30.24 16.95
CA SER A 20 -6.48 31.12 18.10
C SER A 20 -5.48 32.27 18.23
N LEU A 21 -4.20 32.03 17.94
CA LEU A 21 -3.16 33.07 17.95
C LEU A 21 -3.36 34.10 16.84
N LEU A 22 -3.83 33.66 15.66
CA LEU A 22 -4.14 34.54 14.54
C LEU A 22 -5.40 35.37 14.78
N ALA A 23 -6.32 34.90 15.62
CA ALA A 23 -7.50 35.64 16.05
C ALA A 23 -7.21 36.63 17.19
N ASP A 24 -6.03 36.56 17.83
CA ASP A 24 -5.63 37.51 18.87
C ASP A 24 -5.04 38.78 18.25
N ASP A 25 -5.69 39.91 18.54
CA ASP A 25 -5.38 41.24 18.02
C ASP A 25 -4.39 42.04 18.86
N ARG A 26 -3.94 41.49 20.00
CA ARG A 26 -2.91 42.12 20.83
C ARG A 26 -1.62 42.33 20.01
N THR A 27 -0.94 43.44 20.28
CA THR A 27 0.29 43.81 19.56
C THR A 27 1.35 42.71 19.65
N GLU A 28 1.49 42.08 20.81
CA GLU A 28 2.42 40.97 21.04
C GLU A 28 2.08 39.73 20.19
N ALA A 29 0.78 39.44 20.02
CA ALA A 29 0.31 38.33 19.21
C ALA A 29 0.51 38.60 17.71
N ARG A 30 0.25 39.84 17.25
CA ARG A 30 0.43 40.25 15.86
C ARG A 30 1.86 40.09 15.36
N VAL A 31 2.85 40.30 16.22
CA VAL A 31 4.27 40.06 15.90
C VAL A 31 4.51 38.59 15.51
N LEU A 32 3.74 37.65 16.07
CA LEU A 32 3.86 36.22 15.81
C LEU A 32 3.02 35.73 14.62
N HIS A 33 2.10 36.54 14.08
CA HIS A 33 1.20 36.13 12.99
C HIS A 33 1.92 35.60 11.74
N PRO A 34 3.04 36.19 11.27
CA PRO A 34 3.77 35.64 10.12
C PRO A 34 4.25 34.20 10.35
N TYR A 35 4.77 33.92 11.55
CA TYR A 35 5.22 32.59 11.94
C TYR A 35 4.05 31.62 12.08
N ALA A 36 2.94 32.07 12.66
CA ALA A 36 1.75 31.25 12.80
C ALA A 36 1.18 30.82 11.43
N ARG A 37 1.16 31.73 10.44
CA ARG A 37 0.79 31.40 9.06
C ARG A 37 1.73 30.39 8.42
N ALA A 38 3.05 30.57 8.56
CA ALA A 38 4.03 29.64 8.02
C ALA A 38 3.88 28.23 8.63
N LEU A 39 3.65 28.14 9.94
CA LEU A 39 3.41 26.87 10.63
C LEU A 39 2.11 26.19 10.19
N LEU A 40 1.05 26.96 9.90
CA LEU A 40 -0.19 26.41 9.37
C LEU A 40 0.00 25.79 7.98
N GLU A 41 0.78 26.42 7.09
CA GLU A 41 1.11 25.81 5.80
C GLU A 41 1.90 24.52 5.98
N GLN A 42 2.89 24.48 6.87
CA GLN A 42 3.63 23.25 7.18
C GLN A 42 2.73 22.13 7.73
N ILE A 43 1.73 22.46 8.55
CA ILE A 43 0.76 21.48 9.04
C ILE A 43 -0.07 20.92 7.88
N ARG A 44 -0.53 21.77 6.95
CA ARG A 44 -1.28 21.34 5.77
C ARG A 44 -0.46 20.42 4.87
N GLU A 45 0.79 20.77 4.59
CA GLU A 45 1.71 19.95 3.81
C GLU A 45 1.92 18.57 4.46
N ARG A 46 2.15 18.53 5.77
CA ARG A 46 2.29 17.25 6.51
C ARG A 46 1.03 16.38 6.43
N GLN A 47 -0.15 16.99 6.48
CA GLN A 47 -1.41 16.27 6.32
C GLN A 47 -1.55 15.68 4.91
N GLN A 48 -1.22 16.46 3.87
CA GLN A 48 -1.22 15.98 2.49
C GLN A 48 -0.24 14.82 2.27
N LEU A 49 0.98 14.94 2.81
CA LEU A 49 1.99 13.88 2.75
C LEU A 49 1.53 12.60 3.45
N THR A 50 0.84 12.73 4.60
CA THR A 50 0.29 11.58 5.33
C THR A 50 -0.75 10.84 4.48
N LEU A 51 -1.68 11.57 3.86
CA LEU A 51 -2.69 10.98 2.98
C LEU A 51 -2.06 10.29 1.75
N LEU A 52 -1.03 10.90 1.16
CA LEU A 52 -0.30 10.31 0.04
C LEU A 52 0.42 9.03 0.47
N ALA A 53 1.09 9.04 1.62
CA ALA A 53 1.76 7.86 2.16
C ALA A 53 0.78 6.71 2.43
N GLU A 54 -0.39 7.00 2.99
CA GLU A 54 -1.43 5.99 3.20
C GLU A 54 -2.01 5.44 1.89
N ARG A 55 -2.16 6.27 0.87
CA ARG A 55 -2.57 5.83 -0.47
C ARG A 55 -1.51 4.92 -1.09
N LEU A 56 -0.24 5.33 -1.05
CA LEU A 56 0.87 4.55 -1.59
C LEU A 56 1.01 3.21 -0.87
N ARG A 57 0.88 3.19 0.46
CA ARG A 57 0.89 1.96 1.25
C ARG A 57 -0.21 0.99 0.81
N ARG A 58 -1.45 1.47 0.66
CA ARG A 58 -2.56 0.64 0.16
C ARG A 58 -2.29 0.07 -1.24
N GLN A 59 -1.73 0.88 -2.14
CA GLN A 59 -1.38 0.41 -3.48
C GLN A 59 -0.28 -0.66 -3.47
N LEU A 60 0.70 -0.54 -2.58
CA LEU A 60 1.73 -1.56 -2.40
C LEU A 60 1.15 -2.85 -1.82
N ASP A 61 0.28 -2.75 -0.83
CA ASP A 61 -0.42 -3.90 -0.24
C ASP A 61 -1.25 -4.62 -1.33
N GLU A 62 -2.09 -3.90 -2.08
CA GLU A 62 -2.87 -4.47 -3.19
C GLU A 62 -1.98 -5.17 -4.24
N ARG A 63 -0.86 -4.55 -4.62
CA ARG A 63 0.10 -5.15 -5.54
C ARG A 63 0.71 -6.44 -4.97
N ALA A 64 1.11 -6.44 -3.71
CA ALA A 64 1.65 -7.61 -3.05
C ALA A 64 0.63 -8.78 -3.04
N HIS A 65 -0.64 -8.49 -2.72
CA HIS A 65 -1.71 -9.49 -2.75
C HIS A 65 -1.92 -10.03 -4.17
N SER A 66 -1.94 -9.17 -5.19
CA SER A 66 -2.09 -9.61 -6.58
C SER A 66 -0.90 -10.45 -7.07
N SER A 67 0.33 -10.12 -6.65
CA SER A 67 1.52 -10.91 -6.97
C SER A 67 1.43 -12.29 -6.35
N ALA A 68 1.08 -12.38 -5.06
CA ALA A 68 0.94 -13.65 -4.36
C ALA A 68 -0.13 -14.55 -5.01
N ALA A 69 -1.25 -13.97 -5.45
CA ALA A 69 -2.28 -14.72 -6.18
C ALA A 69 -1.77 -15.26 -7.53
N ARG A 70 -0.99 -14.46 -8.27
CA ARG A 70 -0.37 -14.89 -9.54
C ARG A 70 0.66 -16.00 -9.31
N ASP A 71 1.46 -15.91 -8.26
CA ASP A 71 2.45 -16.94 -7.93
C ASP A 71 1.77 -18.28 -7.61
N GLN A 72 0.66 -18.25 -6.87
CA GLN A 72 -0.16 -19.44 -6.61
C GLN A 72 -0.77 -20.04 -7.89
N GLU A 73 -1.27 -19.19 -8.79
CA GLU A 73 -1.80 -19.63 -10.09
C GLU A 73 -0.70 -20.27 -10.95
N LEU A 74 0.49 -19.68 -10.99
CA LEU A 74 1.65 -20.23 -11.69
C LEU A 74 2.07 -21.58 -11.12
N GLU A 75 2.07 -21.76 -9.80
CA GLU A 75 2.35 -23.05 -9.18
C GLU A 75 1.31 -24.12 -9.54
N ALA A 76 0.01 -23.76 -9.55
CA ALA A 76 -1.05 -24.68 -9.94
C ALA A 76 -0.89 -25.14 -11.40
N LEU A 77 -0.61 -24.20 -12.31
CA LEU A 77 -0.34 -24.50 -13.72
C LEU A 77 0.90 -25.38 -13.91
N ARG A 78 1.98 -25.14 -13.15
CA ARG A 78 3.18 -25.99 -13.17
C ARG A 78 2.87 -27.42 -12.75
N ARG A 79 2.08 -27.60 -11.69
CA ARG A 79 1.66 -28.94 -11.22
C ARG A 79 0.82 -29.66 -12.27
N GLN A 80 -0.13 -28.96 -12.88
CA GLN A 80 -0.96 -29.50 -13.96
C GLN A 80 -0.11 -29.90 -15.18
N ASN A 81 0.85 -29.06 -15.56
CA ASN A 81 1.75 -29.35 -16.69
C ASN A 81 2.60 -30.60 -16.43
N ALA A 82 3.17 -30.72 -15.22
CA ALA A 82 3.92 -31.91 -14.83
C ALA A 82 3.06 -33.19 -14.81
N GLU A 83 1.78 -33.07 -14.43
CA GLU A 83 0.84 -34.20 -14.52
C GLU A 83 0.55 -34.61 -15.98
N LEU A 84 0.33 -33.63 -16.85
CA LEU A 84 0.12 -33.88 -18.28
C LEU A 84 1.35 -34.53 -18.93
N GLN A 85 2.56 -34.07 -18.59
CA GLN A 85 3.81 -34.67 -19.05
C GLN A 85 3.91 -36.14 -18.64
N ARG A 86 3.64 -36.47 -17.37
CA ARG A 86 3.62 -37.88 -16.91
C ARG A 86 2.60 -38.72 -17.66
N LYS A 87 1.42 -38.16 -17.99
CA LYS A 87 0.39 -38.86 -18.77
C LYS A 87 0.85 -39.13 -20.20
N LEU A 88 1.49 -38.14 -20.84
CA LEU A 88 2.05 -38.29 -22.18
C LEU A 88 3.16 -39.35 -22.22
N GLU A 89 4.05 -39.36 -21.22
CA GLU A 89 5.10 -40.39 -21.08
C GLU A 89 4.49 -41.78 -20.94
N ALA A 90 3.47 -41.95 -20.09
CA ALA A 90 2.78 -43.22 -19.93
C ALA A 90 2.11 -43.71 -21.23
N ILE A 91 1.53 -42.79 -22.02
CA ILE A 91 0.97 -43.13 -23.34
C ILE A 91 2.08 -43.57 -24.29
N ALA A 92 3.19 -42.84 -24.36
CA ALA A 92 4.33 -43.19 -25.21
C ALA A 92 4.96 -44.56 -24.84
N ASP A 93 4.96 -44.91 -23.56
CA ASP A 93 5.40 -46.23 -23.09
C ASP A 93 4.46 -47.35 -23.55
N ILE A 94 3.15 -47.12 -23.49
CA ILE A 94 2.13 -48.06 -24.00
C ILE A 94 2.30 -48.24 -25.52
N GLU A 95 2.47 -47.17 -26.28
CA GLU A 95 2.66 -47.21 -27.73
C GLU A 95 3.93 -47.98 -28.12
N ARG A 96 5.02 -47.83 -27.35
CA ARG A 96 6.24 -48.62 -27.54
C ARG A 96 6.02 -50.11 -27.28
N GLY A 97 5.27 -50.47 -26.24
CA GLY A 97 4.96 -51.87 -25.92
C GLY A 97 4.00 -52.55 -26.91
N LEU A 98 3.18 -51.77 -27.63
CA LEU A 98 2.24 -52.25 -28.64
C LEU A 98 2.85 -52.33 -30.05
N SER A 99 4.01 -51.71 -30.28
CA SER A 99 4.71 -51.81 -31.56
C SER A 99 5.22 -53.24 -31.78
N PRO A 100 4.87 -53.91 -32.88
CA PRO A 100 5.27 -55.30 -33.12
C PRO A 100 6.79 -55.41 -33.23
N PRO A 101 7.41 -56.52 -32.76
CA PRO A 101 8.82 -56.75 -33.00
C PRO A 101 9.03 -56.93 -34.51
N THR A 102 9.85 -56.07 -35.10
CA THR A 102 10.44 -56.29 -36.44
C THR A 102 11.38 -57.48 -36.42
#